data_AF-A0A355U9H8-F1
#
_entry.id   AF-A0A355U9H8-F1
#
_cell.length_a   1.000
_cell.length_b   1.000
_cell.length_c   1.000
_cell.angle_alpha   90.00
_cell.angle_beta   90.00
_cell.angle_gamma   90.00
#
_symmetry.space_group_name_H-M   'P 1'
#
loop_
_entity.id
_entity.type
_entity.pdbx_description
1 polymer ?
#
loop_
_entity_poly.entity_id
_entity_poly.type
_entity_poly.pdbx_seq_one_letter_code
_entity_poly.pdbx_strand_id
1 'polypeptide(L)' 'RVDLPDATDNEFRFIALNILGFDAKTIARIMGYAVQSVYTKRVRLRARISAITSEYKDFYLDFID' A
#
# COMPACT_ATOMS: atom_id res chain seq x y z
N ARG A 1 -5.48 8.63 -7.51
CA ARG A 1 -5.00 8.28 -8.87
C ARG A 1 -4.02 9.32 -9.42
N VAL A 2 -4.17 10.62 -9.11
CA VAL A 2 -3.24 11.69 -9.55
C VAL A 2 -1.81 11.46 -9.04
N ASP A 3 -1.63 11.06 -7.77
CA ASP A 3 -0.28 10.85 -7.20
C ASP A 3 0.42 9.54 -7.64
N LEU A 4 -0.36 8.56 -8.12
CA LEU A 4 0.10 7.23 -8.49
C LEU A 4 -0.58 6.81 -9.81
N PRO A 5 -0.25 7.48 -10.94
CA PRO A 5 -0.94 7.24 -12.20
C PRO A 5 -0.68 5.84 -12.76
N ASP A 6 0.50 5.28 -12.51
CA ASP A 6 0.91 3.96 -13.01
C ASP A 6 0.51 2.79 -12.08
N ALA A 7 -0.21 3.08 -10.98
CA ALA A 7 -0.63 2.02 -10.08
C ALA A 7 -1.75 1.17 -10.72
N THR A 8 -1.55 -0.13 -10.72
CA THR A 8 -2.55 -1.11 -11.13
C THR A 8 -3.74 -1.11 -10.14
N ASP A 9 -4.89 -1.61 -10.58
CA ASP A 9 -6.07 -1.74 -9.71
C ASP A 9 -5.78 -2.60 -8.46
N ASN A 10 -4.93 -3.62 -8.57
CA ASN A 10 -4.50 -4.41 -7.42
C ASN A 10 -3.65 -3.61 -6.44
N GLU A 11 -2.81 -2.69 -6.92
CA GLU A 11 -2.02 -1.82 -6.06
C GLU A 11 -2.91 -0.78 -5.36
N PHE A 12 -3.91 -0.23 -6.05
CA PHE A 12 -4.91 0.63 -5.42
C PHE A 12 -5.68 -0.11 -4.32
N ARG A 13 -6.11 -1.33 -4.59
CA ARG A 13 -6.77 -2.18 -3.58
C ARG A 13 -5.85 -2.44 -2.39
N PHE A 14 -4.58 -2.75 -2.64
CA PHE A 14 -3.59 -2.96 -1.59
C PHE A 14 -3.39 -1.71 -0.73
N ILE A 15 -3.25 -0.52 -1.34
CA ILE A 15 -3.13 0.75 -0.62
C ILE A 15 -4.37 1.01 0.24
N ALA A 16 -5.56 0.88 -0.33
CA ALA A 16 -6.82 1.09 0.39
C ALA A 16 -6.95 0.18 1.61
N LEU A 17 -6.59 -1.10 1.49
CA LEU A 17 -6.64 -2.04 2.61
C LEU A 17 -5.66 -1.69 3.74
N ASN A 18 -4.50 -1.10 3.43
CA ASN A 18 -3.58 -0.60 4.45
C ASN A 18 -4.11 0.66 5.13
N ILE A 19 -4.69 1.60 4.37
CA ILE A 19 -5.33 2.81 4.92
C ILE A 19 -6.50 2.46 5.86
N LEU A 20 -7.26 1.42 5.54
CA LEU A 20 -8.35 0.93 6.39
C LEU A 20 -7.87 0.19 7.67
N GLY A 21 -6.56 -0.01 7.84
CA GLY A 21 -5.98 -0.62 9.04
C GLY A 21 -6.11 -2.15 9.11
N PHE A 22 -6.32 -2.85 7.99
CA PHE A 22 -6.38 -4.31 8.00
C PHE A 22 -5.01 -4.94 8.31
N ASP A 23 -5.03 -6.02 9.09
CA ASP A 23 -3.81 -6.77 9.40
C ASP A 23 -3.29 -7.55 8.18
N ALA A 24 -2.02 -7.97 8.24
CA ALA A 24 -1.38 -8.63 7.10
C ALA A 24 -2.06 -9.95 6.69
N LYS A 25 -2.66 -10.67 7.64
CA LYS A 25 -3.40 -11.92 7.37
C LYS A 25 -4.70 -11.65 6.63
N THR A 26 -5.44 -10.60 7.02
CA THR A 26 -6.68 -10.20 6.34
C THR A 26 -6.40 -9.70 4.94
N ILE A 27 -5.37 -8.86 4.76
CA ILE A 27 -4.95 -8.38 3.44
C ILE A 27 -4.53 -9.55 2.55
N ALA A 28 -3.74 -10.48 3.08
CA ALA A 28 -3.31 -11.67 2.34
C ALA A 28 -4.50 -12.50 1.86
N ARG A 29 -5.51 -12.69 2.73
CA ARG A 29 -6.73 -13.43 2.40
C ARG A 29 -7.57 -12.72 1.33
N ILE A 30 -7.77 -11.41 1.45
CA ILE A 30 -8.57 -10.62 0.50
C ILE A 30 -7.89 -10.57 -0.88
N MET A 31 -6.57 -10.43 -0.91
CA MET A 31 -5.79 -10.26 -2.13
C MET A 31 -5.30 -11.57 -2.75
N GLY A 32 -5.50 -12.71 -2.09
CA GLY A 32 -4.98 -14.01 -2.53
C GLY A 32 -3.45 -14.09 -2.48
N TYR A 33 -2.81 -13.37 -1.57
CA TYR A 33 -1.35 -13.35 -1.41
C TYR A 33 -0.90 -14.30 -0.30
N ALA A 34 0.39 -14.69 -0.34
CA ALA A 34 1.04 -15.19 0.87
C ALA A 34 1.21 -14.05 1.88
N VAL A 35 1.04 -14.34 3.16
CA VAL A 35 1.19 -13.34 4.25
C VAL A 35 2.56 -12.66 4.18
N GLN A 36 3.63 -13.41 3.90
CA GLN A 36 4.96 -12.85 3.78
C GLN A 36 5.09 -11.84 2.63
N SER A 37 4.37 -12.07 1.52
CA SER A 37 4.34 -11.13 0.40
C SER A 37 3.68 -9.80 0.75
N VAL A 38 2.78 -9.76 1.74
CA VAL A 38 2.17 -8.50 2.21
C VAL A 38 3.22 -7.59 2.83
N TYR A 39 4.08 -8.12 3.71
CA TYR A 39 5.16 -7.34 4.32
C TYR A 39 6.15 -6.81 3.27
N THR A 40 6.57 -7.66 2.33
CA THR A 40 7.45 -7.21 1.23
C THR A 40 6.80 -6.11 0.38
N LYS A 41 5.48 -6.23 0.11
CA LYS A 41 4.73 -5.21 -0.64
C LYS A 41 4.60 -3.90 0.13
N ARG A 42 4.42 -3.93 1.46
CA ARG A 42 4.43 -2.71 2.30
C ARG A 42 5.74 -1.96 2.19
N VAL A 43 6.87 -2.65 2.35
CA VAL A 43 8.21 -2.04 2.22
C VAL A 43 8.39 -1.39 0.84
N ARG A 44 8.00 -2.09 -0.24
CA ARG A 44 8.09 -1.56 -1.62
C ARG A 44 7.16 -0.36 -1.82
N LEU A 45 5.95 -0.42 -1.28
CA LEU A 45 4.96 0.65 -1.38
C LEU A 45 5.44 1.90 -0.62
N ARG A 46 5.96 1.72 0.61
CA ARG A 46 6.56 2.79 1.42
C ARG A 46 7.73 3.44 0.68
N ALA A 47 8.63 2.64 0.10
CA ALA A 47 9.74 3.17 -0.70
C ALA A 47 9.27 3.98 -1.91
N ARG A 48 8.22 3.51 -2.62
CA ARG A 48 7.62 4.25 -3.74
C ARG A 48 6.99 5.56 -3.30
N ILE A 49 6.18 5.55 -2.24
CA ILE A 49 5.52 6.75 -1.72
C ILE A 49 6.54 7.77 -1.21
N SER A 50 7.60 7.29 -0.54
CA SER A 50 8.73 8.13 -0.12
C SER A 50 9.41 8.88 -1.27
N ALA A 51 9.36 8.34 -2.49
CA ALA A 51 9.92 8.95 -3.69
C ALA A 51 8.96 9.90 -4.43
N ILE A 52 7.68 9.95 -4.04
CA ILE A 52 6.69 10.85 -4.65
C ILE A 52 6.87 12.27 -4.09
N THR A 53 6.70 13.27 -4.96
CA THR A 53 6.57 14.67 -4.54
C THR A 53 5.07 15.03 -4.54
N SER A 54 4.41 14.84 -3.40
CA SER A 54 2.98 15.11 -3.20
C SER A 54 2.76 15.68 -1.80
N GLU A 55 1.81 16.61 -1.67
CA GLU A 55 1.37 17.16 -0.38
C GLU A 55 0.73 16.10 0.53
N TYR A 56 0.21 15.02 -0.07
CA TYR A 56 -0.42 13.91 0.65
C TYR A 56 0.58 12.81 1.04
N LYS A 57 1.87 13.00 0.76
CA LYS A 57 2.91 11.99 1.01
C LYS A 57 2.90 11.51 2.46
N ASP A 58 2.92 12.44 3.40
CA ASP A 58 3.01 12.11 4.84
C ASP A 58 1.76 11.38 5.30
N PHE A 59 0.58 11.78 4.81
CA PHE A 59 -0.67 11.05 5.05
C PHE A 59 -0.54 9.58 4.65
N TYR A 60 -0.05 9.27 3.45
CA TYR A 60 0.09 7.88 3.05
C TYR A 60 1.12 7.10 3.89
N LEU A 61 2.20 7.75 4.34
CA LEU A 61 3.25 7.12 5.15
C LEU A 61 2.80 6.78 6.57
N ASP A 62 1.83 7.52 7.12
CA ASP A 62 1.25 7.26 8.44
C ASP A 62 0.43 5.96 8.49
N PHE A 63 -0.15 5.55 7.36
CA PHE A 63 -0.99 4.36 7.27
C PHE A 63 -0.27 3.12 6.73
N ILE A 64 1.02 3.23 6.40
CA ILE A 64 1.81 2.14 5.84
C ILE A 64 3.02 1.88 6.74
N ASP A 65 2.87 0.90 7.63
CA ASP A 65 3.97 0.31 8.41
C ASP A 65 5.10 -0.22 7.51
#